data_AF-A0AAD7GHK4-F1
#
_entry.id   AF-A0AAD7GHK4-F1
#
_cell.length_a   1.000
_cell.length_b   1.000
_cell.length_c   1.000
_cell.angle_alpha   90.00
_cell.angle_beta   90.00
_cell.angle_gamma   90.00
#
_symmetry.space_group_name_H-M   'P 1'
#
loop_
_entity.id
_entity.type
_entity.pdbx_description
1 polymer ?
#
loop_
_entity_poly.entity_id
_entity_poly.type
_entity_poly.pdbx_seq_one_letter_code
_entity_poly.pdbx_strand_id
1 'polypeptide(L)'
;MQADRDQRLLAALGNSIRPRPIVNSYWATPHLLACEYPWTPKNPSKPKLDALLKAGVRSYIDLTEDGELSPYASQLLVRASLLNIDEKEIEYHRFPIRDRSLPESVEFTRKIMAVLRDNEERGRITAVHCRGGIGRTGMVIGCWLVESGYAKDGEEALEIIAREWRGVAKCVIYPHSPETGPQFEFVLNFHPEKPREQLAF
;
A
#
# COMPACT_ATOMS: atom_id res chain seq x y z
N MET A 1 -24.02 9.01 11.65
CA MET A 1 -23.06 7.87 11.66
C MET A 1 -23.12 7.04 10.38
N GLN A 2 -24.28 6.50 9.99
CA GLN A 2 -24.40 5.76 8.71
C GLN A 2 -24.30 6.67 7.47
N ALA A 3 -25.01 7.81 7.50
CA ALA A 3 -25.01 8.77 6.38
C ALA A 3 -23.63 9.37 6.06
N ASP A 4 -22.79 9.61 7.08
CA ASP A 4 -21.42 10.15 6.91
C ASP A 4 -20.45 9.08 6.36
N ARG A 5 -20.71 7.81 6.68
CA ARG A 5 -19.98 6.65 6.12
C ARG A 5 -20.35 6.41 4.66
N ASP A 6 -21.63 6.50 4.34
CA ASP A 6 -22.13 6.35 2.97
C ASP A 6 -21.69 7.54 2.10
N GLN A 7 -21.57 8.75 2.66
CA GLN A 7 -21.06 9.92 1.95
C GLN A 7 -19.55 9.84 1.67
N ARG A 8 -18.76 9.21 2.57
CA ARG A 8 -17.34 8.88 2.32
C ARG A 8 -17.16 7.78 1.28
N LEU A 9 -18.01 6.76 1.30
CA LEU A 9 -18.07 5.72 0.26
C LEU A 9 -18.45 6.30 -1.11
N LEU A 10 -19.46 7.16 -1.17
CA LEU A 10 -19.88 7.84 -2.40
C LEU A 10 -18.85 8.86 -2.89
N ALA A 11 -18.10 9.51 -2.00
CA ALA A 11 -16.95 10.36 -2.37
C ALA A 11 -15.75 9.54 -2.85
N ALA A 12 -15.53 8.33 -2.32
CA ALA A 12 -14.52 7.39 -2.81
C ALA A 12 -14.91 6.75 -4.16
N LEU A 13 -16.21 6.61 -4.44
CA LEU A 13 -16.77 6.13 -5.72
C LEU A 13 -17.00 7.27 -6.73
N GLY A 14 -16.92 8.53 -6.30
CA GLY A 14 -16.92 9.73 -7.13
C GLY A 14 -15.62 9.83 -7.90
N ASN A 15 -15.64 9.25 -9.10
CA ASN A 15 -14.51 8.95 -9.97
C ASN A 15 -13.76 10.22 -10.47
N SER A 16 -13.10 10.97 -9.59
CA SER A 16 -11.94 11.77 -9.96
C SER A 16 -10.79 10.81 -10.17
N ILE A 17 -10.61 10.33 -11.41
CA ILE A 17 -9.57 9.35 -11.76
C ILE A 17 -8.20 9.99 -11.46
N ARG A 18 -7.69 9.75 -10.26
CA ARG A 18 -6.35 10.18 -9.87
C ARG A 18 -5.36 9.43 -10.75
N PRO A 19 -4.54 10.13 -11.55
CA PRO A 19 -3.60 9.46 -12.43
C PRO A 19 -2.62 8.61 -11.60
N ARG A 20 -2.24 7.46 -12.15
CA ARG A 20 -1.28 6.58 -11.52
C ARG A 20 0.12 7.18 -11.64
N PRO A 21 0.85 7.35 -10.54
CA PRO A 21 2.17 8.00 -10.58
C PRO A 21 3.20 7.20 -11.38
N ILE A 22 3.08 5.86 -11.39
CA ILE A 22 3.94 4.98 -12.18
C ILE A 22 3.12 3.87 -12.83
N VAL A 23 3.62 3.32 -13.94
CA VAL A 23 2.91 2.29 -14.75
C VAL A 23 2.56 1.02 -13.97
N ASN A 24 3.40 0.67 -13.00
CA ASN A 24 3.24 -0.50 -12.14
C ASN A 24 2.80 -0.09 -10.74
N SER A 25 1.68 0.65 -10.68
CA SER A 25 1.00 1.02 -9.43
C SER A 25 -0.51 1.07 -9.62
N TYR A 26 -1.25 1.04 -8.52
CA TYR A 26 -2.68 1.35 -8.47
C TYR A 26 -3.04 1.98 -7.12
N TRP A 27 -4.09 2.80 -7.11
CA TRP A 27 -4.65 3.36 -5.88
C TRP A 27 -5.61 2.34 -5.27
N ALA A 28 -5.32 1.89 -4.04
CA ALA A 28 -6.18 0.96 -3.31
C ALA A 28 -7.27 1.72 -2.54
N THR A 29 -6.91 2.88 -1.97
CA THR A 29 -7.80 3.84 -1.34
C THR A 29 -7.31 5.26 -1.69
N PRO A 30 -8.03 6.34 -1.33
CA PRO A 30 -7.54 7.72 -1.53
C PRO A 30 -6.17 8.01 -0.89
N HIS A 31 -5.82 7.30 0.19
CA HIS A 31 -4.57 7.49 0.95
C HIS A 31 -3.58 6.33 0.81
N LEU A 32 -3.88 5.30 0.01
CA LEU A 32 -3.04 4.13 -0.13
C LEU A 32 -2.74 3.78 -1.58
N LEU A 33 -1.46 3.75 -1.92
CA LEU A 33 -0.95 3.35 -3.22
C LEU A 33 -0.21 2.00 -3.11
N ALA A 34 -0.58 1.05 -3.96
CA ALA A 34 0.21 -0.15 -4.22
C ALA A 34 1.18 0.12 -5.37
N CYS A 35 2.47 -0.22 -5.23
CA CYS A 35 3.43 0.00 -6.31
C CYS A 35 4.56 -1.03 -6.34
N GLU A 36 5.24 -1.12 -7.49
CA GLU A 36 6.53 -1.81 -7.57
C GLU A 36 7.63 -1.07 -6.82
N TYR A 37 8.75 -1.75 -6.58
CA TYR A 37 9.92 -1.16 -5.95
C TYR A 37 10.28 0.21 -6.56
N PRO A 38 10.31 1.30 -5.77
CA PRO A 38 10.24 2.66 -6.29
C PRO A 38 11.60 3.26 -6.65
N TRP A 39 12.69 2.54 -6.43
CA TRP A 39 14.03 3.02 -6.73
C TRP A 39 14.66 2.22 -7.88
N THR A 40 15.42 2.90 -8.74
CA THR A 40 16.16 2.22 -9.82
C THR A 40 17.41 3.04 -10.12
N PRO A 41 18.57 2.70 -9.52
CA PRO A 41 19.82 3.44 -9.74
C PRO A 41 20.21 3.56 -11.22
N LYS A 42 19.81 2.58 -12.03
CA LYS A 42 20.11 2.51 -13.48
C LYS A 42 19.34 3.54 -14.33
N ASN A 43 18.33 4.23 -13.77
CA ASN A 43 17.56 5.25 -14.50
C ASN A 43 17.44 6.55 -13.67
N PRO A 44 18.53 7.32 -13.53
CA PRO A 44 18.59 8.49 -12.65
C PRO A 44 17.82 9.71 -13.20
N SER A 45 17.48 9.75 -14.49
CA SER A 45 16.87 10.92 -15.14
C SER A 45 15.36 11.04 -14.93
N LYS A 46 14.67 9.94 -14.57
CA LYS A 46 13.24 9.91 -14.22
C LYS A 46 12.98 8.88 -13.11
N PRO A 47 13.47 9.13 -11.88
CA PRO A 47 13.30 8.15 -10.81
C PRO A 47 11.82 8.04 -10.45
N LYS A 48 11.34 6.81 -10.28
CA LYS A 48 9.96 6.53 -9.85
C LYS A 48 9.62 7.25 -8.53
N LEU A 49 10.60 7.41 -7.63
CA LEU A 49 10.47 8.21 -6.40
C LEU A 49 9.89 9.61 -6.65
N ASP A 50 10.35 10.34 -7.68
CA ASP A 50 9.84 11.69 -7.95
C ASP A 50 8.35 11.68 -8.30
N ALA A 51 7.92 10.69 -9.08
CA ALA A 51 6.53 10.58 -9.49
C ALA A 51 5.63 10.27 -8.29
N LEU A 52 6.10 9.44 -7.36
CA LEU A 52 5.42 9.15 -6.10
C LEU A 52 5.35 10.40 -5.19
N LEU A 53 6.47 11.09 -5.01
CA LEU A 53 6.55 12.32 -4.21
C LEU A 53 5.64 13.43 -4.76
N LYS A 54 5.65 13.64 -6.08
CA LYS A 54 4.77 14.59 -6.78
C LYS A 54 3.30 14.20 -6.71
N ALA A 55 3.00 12.91 -6.62
CA ALA A 55 1.66 12.42 -6.36
C ALA A 55 1.24 12.58 -4.89
N GLY A 56 2.10 13.11 -4.02
CA GLY A 56 1.77 13.38 -2.61
C GLY A 56 2.09 12.22 -1.65
N VAL A 57 2.77 11.17 -2.11
CA VAL A 57 3.23 10.10 -1.20
C VAL A 57 4.22 10.68 -0.19
N ARG A 58 4.01 10.36 1.08
CA ARG A 58 4.82 10.82 2.22
C ARG A 58 5.19 9.72 3.21
N SER A 59 4.53 8.57 3.15
CA SER A 59 4.89 7.38 3.91
C SER A 59 5.19 6.23 2.96
N TYR A 60 6.22 5.45 3.24
CA TYR A 60 6.66 4.32 2.43
C TYR A 60 6.75 3.08 3.30
N ILE A 61 6.07 2.02 2.89
CA ILE A 61 6.12 0.71 3.52
C ILE A 61 6.86 -0.24 2.58
N ASP A 62 8.06 -0.63 2.99
CA ASP A 62 8.94 -1.54 2.27
C ASP A 62 8.82 -2.96 2.83
N LEU A 63 8.25 -3.86 2.03
CA LEU A 63 8.04 -5.26 2.41
C LEU A 63 9.25 -6.17 2.09
N THR A 64 10.35 -5.61 1.61
CA THR A 64 11.53 -6.39 1.20
C THR A 64 12.49 -6.68 2.36
N GLU A 65 13.17 -7.82 2.27
CA GLU A 65 14.23 -8.19 3.22
C GLU A 65 15.49 -7.36 3.00
N ASP A 66 16.32 -7.24 4.05
CA ASP A 66 17.62 -6.61 3.88
C ASP A 66 18.48 -7.41 2.88
N GLY A 67 19.18 -6.69 2.00
CA GLY A 67 19.92 -7.28 0.89
C GLY A 67 19.08 -7.78 -0.28
N GLU A 68 17.73 -7.82 -0.18
CA GLU A 68 16.86 -8.22 -1.29
C GLU A 68 16.97 -7.23 -2.47
N LEU A 69 17.02 -5.93 -2.15
CA LEU A 69 17.13 -4.82 -3.08
C LEU A 69 18.06 -3.75 -2.52
N SER A 70 18.59 -2.88 -3.38
CA SER A 70 19.41 -1.75 -2.93
C SER A 70 18.61 -0.88 -1.95
N PRO A 71 19.18 -0.46 -0.81
CA PRO A 71 18.52 0.51 0.06
C PRO A 71 18.27 1.82 -0.70
N TYR A 72 17.13 2.46 -0.43
CA TYR A 72 16.77 3.72 -1.08
C TYR A 72 16.29 4.82 -0.12
N ALA A 73 16.22 4.56 1.19
CA ALA A 73 15.73 5.53 2.17
C ALA A 73 16.50 6.87 2.11
N SER A 74 17.84 6.82 2.07
CA SER A 74 18.65 8.04 1.90
C SER A 74 18.37 8.75 0.57
N GLN A 75 18.14 7.99 -0.50
CA GLN A 75 17.87 8.56 -1.82
C GLN A 75 16.48 9.17 -1.88
N LEU A 76 15.50 8.59 -1.19
CA LEU A 76 14.17 9.19 -1.00
C LEU A 76 14.28 10.58 -0.36
N LEU A 77 15.09 10.75 0.68
CA LEU A 77 15.31 12.08 1.29
C LEU A 77 15.97 13.06 0.33
N VAL A 78 17.02 12.64 -0.37
CA VAL A 78 17.66 13.47 -1.41
C VAL A 78 16.66 13.89 -2.49
N ARG A 79 15.80 12.98 -2.95
CA ARG A 79 14.76 13.30 -3.95
C ARG A 79 13.69 14.23 -3.40
N ALA A 80 13.27 14.05 -2.14
CA ALA A 80 12.31 14.93 -1.48
C ALA A 80 12.86 16.37 -1.38
N SER A 81 14.09 16.51 -0.92
CA SER A 81 14.79 17.81 -0.83
C SER A 81 14.89 18.51 -2.20
N LEU A 82 15.26 17.77 -3.26
CA LEU A 82 15.29 18.31 -4.63
C LEU A 82 13.93 18.77 -5.17
N LEU A 83 12.84 18.28 -4.59
CA LEU A 83 11.46 18.68 -4.92
C LEU A 83 10.89 19.70 -3.93
N ASN A 84 11.71 20.26 -3.02
CA ASN A 84 11.31 21.19 -1.96
C ASN A 84 10.25 20.60 -1.00
N ILE A 85 10.33 19.31 -0.73
CA ILE A 85 9.53 18.62 0.29
C ILE A 85 10.38 18.52 1.55
N ASP A 86 9.86 18.96 2.69
CA ASP A 86 10.56 18.83 3.97
C ASP A 86 10.78 17.34 4.28
N GLU A 87 12.01 16.95 4.57
CA GLU A 87 12.38 15.59 4.93
C GLU A 87 11.60 15.09 6.15
N LYS A 88 11.15 15.98 7.04
CA LYS A 88 10.28 15.65 8.19
C LYS A 88 8.88 15.19 7.78
N GLU A 89 8.44 15.50 6.57
CA GLU A 89 7.20 14.96 6.01
C GLU A 89 7.37 13.53 5.51
N ILE A 90 8.59 12.99 5.44
CA ILE A 90 8.85 11.67 4.88
C ILE A 90 8.99 10.63 5.99
N GLU A 91 8.21 9.57 5.88
CA GLU A 91 8.31 8.38 6.73
C GLU A 91 8.67 7.16 5.87
N TYR A 92 9.59 6.35 6.36
CA TYR A 92 9.99 5.09 5.74
C TYR A 92 9.98 3.98 6.79
N HIS A 93 9.18 2.96 6.54
CA HIS A 93 8.96 1.82 7.42
C HIS A 93 9.31 0.55 6.67
N ARG A 94 10.23 -0.27 7.19
CA ARG A 94 10.53 -1.58 6.63
C ARG A 94 9.87 -2.67 7.47
N PHE A 95 8.99 -3.44 6.83
CA PHE A 95 8.32 -4.61 7.40
C PHE A 95 8.66 -5.83 6.54
N PRO A 96 9.82 -6.46 6.76
CA PRO A 96 10.33 -7.48 5.85
C PRO A 96 9.41 -8.71 5.83
N ILE A 97 8.98 -9.09 4.62
CA ILE A 97 8.27 -10.34 4.36
C ILE A 97 9.08 -11.08 3.29
N ARG A 98 9.50 -12.31 3.60
CA ARG A 98 10.29 -13.14 2.68
C ARG A 98 9.59 -13.26 1.33
N ASP A 99 10.36 -13.24 0.25
CA ASP A 99 9.78 -13.23 -1.10
C ASP A 99 8.81 -14.41 -1.32
N ARG A 100 7.70 -14.10 -2.00
CA ARG A 100 6.56 -15.01 -2.27
C ARG A 100 5.97 -15.72 -1.05
N SER A 101 6.29 -15.27 0.17
CA SER A 101 5.88 -15.91 1.42
C SER A 101 4.81 -15.08 2.15
N LEU A 102 4.36 -15.62 3.28
CA LEU A 102 3.47 -14.96 4.24
C LEU A 102 4.29 -14.18 5.29
N PRO A 103 3.68 -13.20 5.97
CA PRO A 103 4.27 -12.59 7.16
C PRO A 103 4.44 -13.64 8.26
N GLU A 104 5.32 -13.37 9.23
CA GLU A 104 5.59 -14.30 10.35
C GLU A 104 4.37 -14.55 11.24
N SER A 105 3.42 -13.61 11.26
CA SER A 105 2.19 -13.71 12.05
C SER A 105 1.14 -12.68 11.59
N VAL A 106 -0.10 -12.87 12.04
CA VAL A 106 -1.16 -11.86 11.90
C VAL A 106 -0.81 -10.61 12.72
N GLU A 107 -0.20 -10.78 13.90
CA GLU A 107 0.26 -9.70 14.77
C GLU A 107 1.33 -8.84 14.08
N PHE A 108 2.22 -9.44 13.28
CA PHE A 108 3.14 -8.67 12.45
C PHE A 108 2.39 -7.81 11.42
N THR A 109 1.38 -8.38 10.75
CA THR A 109 0.55 -7.66 9.79
C THR A 109 -0.21 -6.51 10.45
N ARG A 110 -0.70 -6.70 11.69
CA ARG A 110 -1.36 -5.63 12.47
C ARG A 110 -0.45 -4.44 12.76
N LYS A 111 0.86 -4.63 12.91
CA LYS A 111 1.81 -3.50 13.01
C LYS A 111 1.81 -2.65 11.74
N ILE A 112 1.73 -3.29 10.56
CA ILE A 112 1.61 -2.60 9.27
C ILE A 112 0.27 -1.85 9.21
N MET A 113 -0.82 -2.50 9.62
CA MET A 113 -2.15 -1.89 9.65
C MET A 113 -2.20 -0.66 10.57
N ALA A 114 -1.53 -0.71 11.73
CA ALA A 114 -1.46 0.43 12.64
C ALA A 114 -0.77 1.65 11.99
N VAL A 115 0.32 1.44 11.23
CA VAL A 115 0.98 2.51 10.47
C VAL A 115 0.06 3.04 9.37
N LEU A 116 -0.66 2.17 8.67
CA LEU A 116 -1.61 2.60 7.63
C LEU A 116 -2.78 3.41 8.21
N ARG A 117 -3.30 3.00 9.37
CA ARG A 117 -4.37 3.68 10.09
C ARG A 117 -3.96 5.07 10.56
N ASP A 118 -2.82 5.19 11.23
CA ASP A 118 -2.27 6.49 11.63
C ASP A 118 -2.03 7.40 10.41
N ASN A 119 -1.54 6.84 9.30
CA ASN A 119 -1.36 7.61 8.07
C ASN A 119 -2.69 8.11 7.49
N GLU A 120 -3.71 7.25 7.39
CA GLU A 120 -5.03 7.63 6.88
C GLU A 120 -5.68 8.71 7.78
N GLU A 121 -5.59 8.57 9.10
CA GLU A 121 -6.12 9.54 10.07
C GLU A 121 -5.45 10.92 9.94
N ARG A 122 -4.16 10.95 9.61
CA ARG A 122 -3.41 12.20 9.32
C ARG A 122 -3.60 12.71 7.89
N GLY A 123 -4.43 12.07 7.06
CA GLY A 123 -4.59 12.39 5.64
C GLY A 123 -3.31 12.18 4.82
N ARG A 124 -2.39 11.34 5.31
CA ARG A 124 -1.08 11.09 4.71
C ARG A 124 -1.16 9.93 3.72
N ILE A 125 -0.68 10.17 2.50
CA ILE A 125 -0.63 9.13 1.48
C ILE A 125 0.55 8.19 1.73
N THR A 126 0.26 6.89 1.81
CA THR A 126 1.23 5.82 1.97
C THR A 126 1.40 5.03 0.67
N ALA A 127 2.65 4.72 0.30
CA ALA A 127 2.96 3.74 -0.73
C ALA A 127 3.44 2.44 -0.11
N VAL A 128 2.77 1.33 -0.40
CA VAL A 128 3.21 -0.02 -0.03
C VAL A 128 3.86 -0.67 -1.24
N HIS A 129 5.03 -1.26 -1.06
CA HIS A 129 5.73 -1.97 -2.13
C HIS A 129 6.47 -3.21 -1.63
N CYS A 130 6.70 -4.14 -2.55
CA CYS A 130 7.71 -5.19 -2.43
C CYS A 130 8.71 -5.00 -3.58
N ARG A 131 9.23 -6.08 -4.18
CA ARG A 131 9.94 -6.00 -5.47
C ARG A 131 9.00 -5.65 -6.61
N GLY A 132 8.04 -6.54 -6.85
CA GLY A 132 7.16 -6.49 -8.04
C GLY A 132 5.97 -5.55 -7.91
N GLY A 133 5.54 -5.26 -6.67
CA GLY A 133 4.23 -4.66 -6.41
C GLY A 133 3.08 -5.66 -6.62
N ILE A 134 3.36 -6.97 -6.59
CA ILE A 134 2.43 -8.04 -6.99
C ILE A 134 1.95 -8.82 -5.76
N GLY A 135 2.77 -9.74 -5.23
CA GLY A 135 2.35 -10.69 -4.20
C GLY A 135 2.21 -10.09 -2.81
N ARG A 136 3.34 -9.87 -2.13
CA ARG A 136 3.38 -9.29 -0.77
C ARG A 136 2.62 -7.96 -0.68
N THR A 137 2.76 -7.12 -1.69
CA THR A 137 2.01 -5.86 -1.80
C THR A 137 0.51 -6.11 -1.88
N GLY A 138 0.03 -6.89 -2.86
CA GLY A 138 -1.40 -7.19 -2.98
C GLY A 138 -1.99 -7.79 -1.71
N MET A 139 -1.23 -8.65 -1.02
CA MET A 139 -1.66 -9.25 0.24
C MET A 139 -1.84 -8.21 1.34
N VAL A 140 -0.86 -7.33 1.57
CA VAL A 140 -0.98 -6.25 2.56
C VAL A 140 -2.10 -5.28 2.20
N ILE A 141 -2.28 -4.96 0.92
CA ILE A 141 -3.41 -4.15 0.44
C ILE A 141 -4.74 -4.83 0.75
N GLY A 142 -4.85 -6.14 0.54
CA GLY A 142 -6.06 -6.90 0.82
C GLY A 142 -6.42 -6.86 2.30
N CYS A 143 -5.45 -7.11 3.18
CA CYS A 143 -5.65 -6.96 4.62
C CYS A 143 -6.10 -5.55 5.00
N TRP A 144 -5.50 -4.50 4.41
CA TRP A 144 -5.89 -3.13 4.69
C TRP A 144 -7.32 -2.83 4.25
N LEU A 145 -7.74 -3.28 3.06
CA LEU A 145 -9.11 -3.05 2.57
C LEU A 145 -10.16 -3.61 3.54
N VAL A 146 -9.89 -4.78 4.13
CA VAL A 146 -10.73 -5.37 5.19
C VAL A 146 -10.63 -4.57 6.49
N GLU A 147 -9.42 -4.27 6.96
CA GLU A 147 -9.14 -3.57 8.22
C GLU A 147 -9.75 -2.15 8.29
N SER A 148 -9.77 -1.46 7.15
CA SER A 148 -10.29 -0.09 7.00
C SER A 148 -11.78 -0.07 6.64
N GLY A 149 -12.37 -1.23 6.34
CA GLY A 149 -13.79 -1.36 5.99
C GLY A 149 -14.16 -0.84 4.60
N TYR A 150 -13.19 -0.68 3.69
CA TYR A 150 -13.44 -0.46 2.26
C TYR A 150 -13.90 -1.75 1.56
N ALA A 151 -13.56 -2.91 2.12
CA ALA A 151 -14.13 -4.20 1.79
C ALA A 151 -14.80 -4.80 3.03
N LYS A 152 -15.94 -5.47 2.84
CA LYS A 152 -16.68 -6.16 3.91
C LYS A 152 -15.94 -7.39 4.43
N ASP A 153 -15.17 -8.05 3.57
CA ASP A 153 -14.44 -9.30 3.83
C ASP A 153 -13.28 -9.47 2.83
N GLY A 154 -12.52 -10.55 3.00
CA GLY A 154 -11.37 -10.86 2.14
C GLY A 154 -11.74 -11.16 0.70
N GLU A 155 -12.94 -11.69 0.42
CA GLU A 155 -13.41 -11.93 -0.95
C GLU A 155 -13.59 -10.63 -1.70
N GLU A 156 -14.33 -9.68 -1.13
CA GLU A 156 -14.51 -8.35 -1.72
C GLU A 156 -13.18 -7.59 -1.87
N ALA A 157 -12.27 -7.73 -0.89
CA ALA A 157 -10.94 -7.13 -0.98
C ALA A 157 -10.15 -7.65 -2.20
N LEU A 158 -10.20 -8.96 -2.46
CA LEU A 158 -9.54 -9.57 -3.61
C LEU A 158 -10.21 -9.18 -4.93
N GLU A 159 -11.53 -9.02 -4.96
CA GLU A 159 -12.25 -8.51 -6.14
C GLU A 159 -11.84 -7.06 -6.48
N ILE A 160 -11.74 -6.20 -5.46
CA ILE A 160 -11.24 -4.82 -5.62
C ILE A 160 -9.83 -4.85 -6.19
N ILE A 161 -8.91 -5.61 -5.59
CA ILE A 161 -7.53 -5.72 -6.08
C ILE A 161 -7.50 -6.24 -7.52
N ALA A 162 -8.28 -7.27 -7.85
CA ALA A 162 -8.32 -7.82 -9.19
C ALA A 162 -8.79 -6.80 -10.23
N ARG A 163 -9.73 -5.91 -9.89
CA ARG A 163 -10.16 -4.82 -10.76
C ARG A 163 -9.05 -3.80 -10.97
N GLU A 164 -8.43 -3.32 -9.90
CA GLU A 164 -7.38 -2.29 -9.99
C GLU A 164 -6.10 -2.83 -10.66
N TRP A 165 -5.76 -4.10 -10.40
CA TRP A 165 -4.59 -4.77 -10.96
C TRP A 165 -4.64 -4.87 -12.49
N ARG A 166 -5.83 -4.99 -13.10
CA ARG A 166 -5.99 -4.99 -14.58
C ARG A 166 -5.42 -3.73 -15.23
N GLY A 167 -5.38 -2.61 -14.51
CA GLY A 167 -4.77 -1.37 -15.00
C GLY A 167 -3.24 -1.40 -15.03
N VAL A 168 -2.62 -2.25 -14.21
CA VAL A 168 -1.16 -2.32 -14.03
C VAL A 168 -0.51 -3.01 -15.21
N ALA A 169 0.54 -2.42 -15.79
CA ALA A 169 1.20 -2.95 -16.99
C ALA A 169 1.70 -4.40 -16.82
N LYS A 170 2.14 -4.76 -15.61
CA LYS A 170 2.57 -6.14 -15.29
C LYS A 170 1.44 -7.18 -15.32
N CYS A 171 0.17 -6.78 -15.31
CA CYS A 171 -0.97 -7.70 -15.35
C CYS A 171 -0.94 -8.65 -16.57
N VAL A 172 -0.29 -8.22 -17.66
CA VAL A 172 -0.12 -9.05 -18.88
C VAL A 172 0.73 -10.31 -18.60
N ILE A 173 1.72 -10.21 -17.71
CA ILE A 173 2.65 -11.31 -17.39
C ILE A 173 2.25 -11.99 -16.07
N TYR A 174 1.76 -11.20 -15.12
CA TYR A 174 1.30 -11.64 -13.81
C TYR A 174 -0.20 -11.33 -13.69
N PRO A 175 -1.09 -12.24 -14.10
CA PRO A 175 -2.53 -11.95 -14.20
C PRO A 175 -3.22 -11.68 -12.87
N HIS A 176 -2.55 -11.96 -11.74
CA HIS A 176 -3.12 -11.90 -10.41
C HIS A 176 -2.22 -11.16 -9.42
N SER A 177 -2.86 -10.46 -8.48
CA SER A 177 -2.28 -9.89 -7.26
C SER A 177 -3.28 -10.19 -6.13
N PRO A 178 -2.89 -10.81 -4.99
CA PRO A 178 -1.57 -11.37 -4.66
C PRO A 178 -1.05 -12.45 -5.64
N GLU A 179 0.14 -13.01 -5.38
CA GLU A 179 0.86 -13.85 -6.35
C GLU A 179 0.71 -15.36 -6.09
N THR A 180 0.57 -15.77 -4.83
CA THR A 180 0.55 -17.19 -4.45
C THR A 180 -0.76 -17.56 -3.75
N GLY A 181 -1.20 -18.81 -3.92
CA GLY A 181 -2.39 -19.33 -3.24
C GLY A 181 -2.41 -19.05 -1.73
N PRO A 182 -1.32 -19.31 -0.98
CA PRO A 182 -1.24 -18.95 0.44
C PRO A 182 -1.49 -17.47 0.73
N GLN A 183 -1.06 -16.55 -0.14
CA GLN A 183 -1.32 -15.12 0.03
C GLN A 183 -2.79 -14.76 -0.19
N PHE A 184 -3.46 -15.42 -1.15
CA PHE A 184 -4.91 -15.30 -1.32
C PHE A 184 -5.64 -15.80 -0.07
N GLU A 185 -5.31 -17.01 0.39
CA GLU A 185 -5.88 -17.58 1.62
C GLU A 185 -5.66 -16.69 2.84
N PHE A 186 -4.49 -16.06 2.95
CA PHE A 186 -4.21 -15.13 4.04
C PHE A 186 -5.16 -13.93 4.03
N VAL A 187 -5.46 -13.37 2.85
CA VAL A 187 -6.41 -12.25 2.72
C VAL A 187 -7.84 -12.72 2.98
N LEU A 188 -8.24 -13.87 2.42
CA LEU A 188 -9.58 -14.44 2.62
C LEU A 188 -9.91 -14.63 4.10
N ASN A 189 -8.93 -15.09 4.88
CA ASN A 189 -9.10 -15.38 6.31
C ASN A 189 -8.69 -14.20 7.22
N PHE A 190 -8.37 -13.02 6.65
CA PHE A 190 -8.02 -11.86 7.46
C PHE A 190 -9.28 -11.24 8.07
N HIS A 191 -9.22 -10.93 9.37
CA HIS A 191 -10.31 -10.28 10.08
C HIS A 191 -9.82 -8.99 10.72
N PRO A 192 -10.62 -7.91 10.67
CA PRO A 192 -10.24 -6.64 11.25
C PRO A 192 -10.06 -6.77 12.76
N GLU A 193 -9.15 -5.98 13.35
CA GLU A 193 -9.11 -5.89 14.81
C GLU A 193 -10.47 -5.39 15.34
N LYS A 194 -11.01 -6.09 16.35
CA LYS A 194 -12.16 -5.58 17.07
C LYS A 194 -11.77 -4.23 17.69
N PRO A 195 -12.63 -3.19 17.60
CA PRO A 195 -12.40 -1.96 18.34
C PRO A 195 -12.10 -2.33 19.79
N ARG A 196 -11.00 -1.83 20.36
CA ARG A 196 -10.80 -1.95 21.80
C ARG A 196 -11.99 -1.28 22.44
N GLU A 197 -12.83 -2.04 23.13
CA GLU A 197 -13.84 -1.49 24.02
C GLU A 197 -13.10 -0.53 24.95
N GLN A 198 -13.36 0.76 24.81
CA GLN A 198 -12.86 1.73 25.77
C GLN A 198 -13.52 1.37 27.09
N LEU A 199 -12.75 0.82 28.02
CA LEU A 199 -13.13 0.76 29.42
C LEU A 199 -13.35 2.21 29.84
N ALA A 200 -14.62 2.62 29.86
CA ALA A 200 -15.03 3.86 30.50
C ALA A 200 -14.64 3.74 31.97
N PHE A 201 -13.66 4.53 32.40
CA PHE A 201 -13.36 4.79 33.80
C PHE A 201 -14.20 5.98 34.28
#